data_AF-A0A261CDJ2-F1
#
_entry.id   AF-A0A261CDJ2-F1
#
_cell.length_a   1.000
_cell.length_b   1.000
_cell.length_c   1.000
_cell.angle_alpha   90.00
_cell.angle_beta   90.00
_cell.angle_gamma   90.00
#
_symmetry.space_group_name_H-M   'P 1'
#
loop_
_entity.id
_entity.type
_entity.pdbx_description
1 polymer ?
#
loop_
_entity_poly.entity_id
_entity_poly.type
_entity_poly.pdbx_seq_one_letter_code
_entity_poly.pdbx_strand_id
1 'polypeptide(L)'
;MDPKGGTIGKYSRWVTCEKLGNFHKTEKLKKKLLELPAEHYCYCNWEEDDDYLIDDLNKDFKDFLSLFPANIDFLRIDPNLVENFDRFHQECTVLSIGAHPMEYCKFKAETCPTEQLDVLLNSVNFRKGLALNGPKPLVTENKKIFNIDWLLIRNATWITPEFVRKLKNKIVYLMGTEGLTEKDINEYLKDLKTGKIDNRNLQVIGFNTGFGRPRYDREQVLAGLDTVIGVDQIYKVADYDKRIESELFLGVTSHNGDIKISRSFDFTRDDGTKISVEFMYRTVRIYIWNQDKEQEKEKATKKRGHAKDTNGPAAKKSCL
;
A
#
# COMPACT_ATOMS: atom_id res chain seq x y z
N MET A 1 53.63 5.37 -16.51
CA MET A 1 52.46 6.20 -16.82
C MET A 1 51.39 5.24 -17.31
N ASP A 2 50.46 4.91 -16.41
CA ASP A 2 49.31 4.03 -16.67
C ASP A 2 48.04 4.81 -16.34
N PRO A 3 47.03 4.85 -17.22
CA PRO A 3 45.75 5.45 -16.90
C PRO A 3 44.95 4.47 -16.05
N LYS A 4 44.49 4.98 -14.90
CA LYS A 4 43.62 4.30 -13.94
C LYS A 4 42.33 3.85 -14.62
N GLY A 5 42.13 2.54 -14.72
CA GLY A 5 40.85 1.92 -15.05
C GLY A 5 39.84 2.17 -13.93
N GLY A 6 38.83 2.99 -14.22
CA GLY A 6 37.65 3.13 -13.38
C GLY A 6 36.72 1.93 -13.59
N THR A 7 36.43 1.20 -12.53
CA THR A 7 35.42 0.14 -12.52
C THR A 7 34.04 0.78 -12.65
N ILE A 8 33.45 0.73 -13.85
CA ILE A 8 32.05 1.07 -14.08
C ILE A 8 31.20 -0.04 -13.44
N GLY A 9 30.47 0.28 -12.38
CA GLY A 9 29.49 -0.63 -11.79
C GLY A 9 28.37 -0.92 -12.80
N LYS A 10 28.14 -2.20 -13.12
CA LYS A 10 26.99 -2.67 -13.91
C LYS A 10 25.76 -2.74 -13.01
N TYR A 11 24.60 -2.31 -13.52
CA TYR A 11 23.31 -2.24 -12.80
C TYR A 11 22.35 -3.31 -13.34
N SER A 12 21.37 -3.75 -12.54
CA SER A 12 20.31 -4.68 -12.95
C SER A 12 18.93 -4.02 -12.93
N ARG A 13 18.14 -4.30 -13.96
CA ARG A 13 16.68 -4.07 -14.01
C ARG A 13 15.96 -5.36 -13.62
N TRP A 14 14.76 -5.27 -13.08
CA TRP A 14 14.07 -6.42 -12.50
C TRP A 14 12.55 -6.34 -12.61
N VAL A 15 11.92 -7.51 -12.70
CA VAL A 15 10.48 -7.71 -12.52
C VAL A 15 10.28 -8.95 -11.65
N THR A 16 9.43 -8.84 -10.63
CA THR A 16 9.23 -9.93 -9.67
C THR A 16 7.75 -10.25 -9.50
N CYS A 17 7.43 -11.54 -9.50
CA CYS A 17 6.09 -12.06 -9.24
C CYS A 17 6.12 -12.94 -7.98
N GLU A 18 5.39 -12.54 -6.94
CA GLU A 18 5.34 -13.28 -5.67
C GLU A 18 3.95 -13.86 -5.43
N LYS A 19 3.91 -15.04 -4.82
CA LYS A 19 2.70 -15.70 -4.28
C LYS A 19 3.01 -16.12 -2.85
N LEU A 20 2.25 -15.66 -1.87
CA LEU A 20 2.55 -15.88 -0.46
C LEU A 20 2.02 -17.24 0.03
N GLY A 21 2.96 -18.13 0.33
CA GLY A 21 2.88 -19.08 1.44
C GLY A 21 3.97 -18.71 2.46
N ASN A 22 3.66 -18.78 3.75
CA ASN A 22 4.37 -18.10 4.86
C ASN A 22 5.93 -18.23 4.90
N PHE A 23 6.56 -17.11 5.29
CA PHE A 23 7.94 -16.82 5.80
C PHE A 23 8.98 -16.17 4.84
N HIS A 24 9.84 -15.31 5.43
CA HIS A 24 10.77 -14.35 4.80
C HIS A 24 12.15 -14.35 5.51
N LYS A 25 13.26 -14.13 4.77
CA LYS A 25 14.49 -13.44 5.25
C LYS A 25 15.41 -12.96 4.10
N THR A 26 16.20 -11.90 4.32
CA THR A 26 17.11 -11.24 3.35
C THR A 26 18.53 -11.01 3.93
N GLU A 27 19.61 -11.11 3.12
CA GLU A 27 20.68 -10.08 2.99
C GLU A 27 21.87 -10.43 2.02
N LYS A 28 22.28 -9.40 1.25
CA LYS A 28 23.56 -8.97 0.60
C LYS A 28 24.53 -9.89 -0.20
N LEU A 29 24.79 -9.33 -1.41
CA LEU A 29 25.98 -9.38 -2.30
C LEU A 29 26.27 -10.68 -3.08
N LYS A 30 26.06 -10.58 -4.40
CA LYS A 30 26.59 -11.42 -5.51
C LYS A 30 25.97 -12.81 -5.78
N LYS A 31 24.72 -13.09 -5.41
CA LYS A 31 23.92 -14.19 -6.01
C LYS A 31 22.44 -14.08 -5.66
N LYS A 32 21.57 -14.55 -6.56
CA LYS A 32 20.11 -14.68 -6.40
C LYS A 32 19.79 -15.86 -5.47
N LEU A 33 18.87 -15.68 -4.54
CA LEU A 33 18.30 -16.74 -3.69
C LEU A 33 16.80 -16.86 -4.00
N LEU A 34 16.31 -18.09 -4.01
CA LEU A 34 14.91 -18.43 -4.23
C LEU A 34 14.58 -19.54 -3.21
N GLU A 35 13.81 -19.18 -2.16
CA GLU A 35 13.27 -20.08 -1.14
C GLU A 35 11.75 -20.11 -1.28
N LEU A 36 11.15 -21.24 -0.95
CA LEU A 36 9.80 -21.61 -1.35
C LEU A 36 9.09 -22.30 -0.18
N PRO A 37 7.75 -22.38 -0.12
CA PRO A 37 7.15 -23.65 0.27
C PRO A 37 7.25 -24.63 -0.91
N ALA A 38 7.11 -24.10 -2.14
CA ALA A 38 7.57 -24.74 -3.38
C ALA A 38 7.67 -23.84 -4.66
N GLU A 39 7.36 -22.52 -4.74
CA GLU A 39 7.97 -21.63 -5.78
C GLU A 39 7.72 -20.10 -5.61
N HIS A 40 8.74 -19.24 -5.78
CA HIS A 40 8.75 -17.75 -5.75
C HIS A 40 9.51 -17.32 -7.00
N TYR A 41 8.89 -16.78 -8.05
CA TYR A 41 9.59 -16.51 -9.31
C TYR A 41 10.15 -15.08 -9.35
N CYS A 42 11.48 -14.94 -9.45
CA CYS A 42 12.16 -13.65 -9.51
C CYS A 42 13.04 -13.54 -10.77
N TYR A 43 12.65 -12.66 -11.71
CA TYR A 43 13.43 -12.33 -12.89
C TYR A 43 14.24 -11.04 -12.63
N CYS A 44 15.54 -11.22 -12.39
CA CYS A 44 16.50 -10.12 -12.49
C CYS A 44 17.47 -10.43 -13.62
N ASN A 45 17.44 -9.68 -14.71
CA ASN A 45 18.45 -9.83 -15.75
C ASN A 45 19.53 -8.75 -15.58
N TRP A 46 20.77 -9.09 -15.92
CA TRP A 46 21.93 -8.19 -15.86
C TRP A 46 22.34 -7.68 -17.24
N GLU A 47 21.51 -7.94 -18.26
CA GLU A 47 21.75 -7.57 -19.64
C GLU A 47 20.97 -6.31 -20.01
N GLU A 48 21.50 -5.57 -20.99
CA GLU A 48 21.01 -4.27 -21.45
C GLU A 48 19.73 -4.36 -22.30
N ASP A 49 19.11 -5.54 -22.40
CA ASP A 49 17.96 -5.81 -23.26
C ASP A 49 16.68 -5.99 -22.41
N ASP A 50 15.95 -4.89 -22.24
CA ASP A 50 14.66 -4.86 -21.55
C ASP A 50 13.60 -5.71 -22.27
N ASP A 51 13.66 -5.76 -23.61
CA ASP A 51 12.69 -6.48 -24.41
C ASP A 51 12.80 -7.98 -24.15
N TYR A 52 14.02 -8.50 -24.10
CA TYR A 52 14.29 -9.89 -23.72
C TYR A 52 13.79 -10.20 -22.30
N LEU A 53 14.07 -9.33 -21.31
CA LEU A 53 13.61 -9.52 -19.93
C LEU A 53 12.08 -9.65 -19.85
N ILE A 54 11.37 -8.77 -20.58
CA ILE A 54 9.91 -8.72 -20.55
C ILE A 54 9.30 -9.88 -21.33
N ASP A 55 9.87 -10.28 -22.47
CA ASP A 55 9.40 -11.42 -23.23
C ASP A 55 9.61 -12.74 -22.50
N ASP A 56 10.76 -12.92 -21.84
CA ASP A 56 11.06 -14.10 -21.02
C ASP A 56 10.08 -14.18 -19.83
N LEU A 57 9.87 -13.08 -19.10
CA LEU A 57 8.85 -13.00 -18.05
C LEU A 57 7.46 -13.35 -18.57
N ASN A 58 7.05 -12.79 -19.72
CA ASN A 58 5.73 -13.03 -20.28
C ASN A 58 5.54 -14.49 -20.71
N LYS A 59 6.59 -15.13 -21.23
CA LYS A 59 6.59 -16.54 -21.57
C LYS A 59 6.47 -17.39 -20.31
N ASP A 60 7.34 -17.17 -19.33
CA ASP A 60 7.37 -17.95 -18.10
C ASP A 60 6.12 -17.73 -17.25
N PHE A 61 5.52 -16.53 -17.33
CA PHE A 61 4.23 -16.24 -16.72
C PHE A 61 3.09 -17.05 -17.35
N LYS A 62 3.07 -17.18 -18.69
CA LYS A 62 2.08 -18.05 -19.37
C LYS A 62 2.24 -19.49 -18.94
N ASP A 63 3.48 -19.97 -18.86
CA ASP A 63 3.77 -21.34 -18.43
C ASP A 63 3.36 -21.54 -16.96
N PHE A 64 3.67 -20.57 -16.09
CA PHE A 64 3.30 -20.61 -14.67
C PHE A 64 1.78 -20.57 -14.46
N LEU A 65 1.04 -19.70 -15.16
CA LEU A 65 -0.43 -19.68 -15.08
C LEU A 65 -1.06 -20.99 -15.54
N SER A 66 -0.46 -21.66 -16.53
CA SER A 66 -0.93 -22.96 -16.99
C SER A 66 -0.81 -24.04 -15.90
N LEU A 67 0.18 -23.93 -15.02
CA LEU A 67 0.44 -24.86 -13.91
C LEU A 67 -0.29 -24.47 -12.62
N PHE A 68 -0.46 -23.16 -12.37
CA PHE A 68 -1.03 -22.61 -11.15
C PHE A 68 -2.01 -21.48 -11.48
N PRO A 69 -3.29 -21.80 -11.77
CA PRO A 69 -4.27 -20.82 -12.29
C PRO A 69 -4.73 -19.76 -11.26
N ALA A 70 -4.10 -19.69 -10.09
CA ALA A 70 -4.42 -18.69 -9.08
C ALA A 70 -3.60 -17.41 -9.30
N ASN A 71 -4.24 -16.26 -9.04
CA ASN A 71 -3.72 -14.92 -9.28
C ASN A 71 -2.39 -14.64 -8.58
N ILE A 72 -1.60 -13.71 -9.16
CA ILE A 72 -0.37 -13.19 -8.57
C ILE A 72 -0.70 -12.43 -7.28
N ASP A 73 0.05 -12.63 -6.19
CA ASP A 73 -0.13 -11.82 -4.99
C ASP A 73 0.56 -10.46 -5.14
N PHE A 74 1.82 -10.45 -5.57
CA PHE A 74 2.56 -9.22 -5.87
C PHE A 74 3.15 -9.24 -7.26
N LEU A 75 2.88 -8.18 -8.02
CA LEU A 75 3.65 -7.83 -9.21
C LEU A 75 4.51 -6.63 -8.84
N ARG A 76 5.82 -6.78 -8.97
CA ARG A 76 6.78 -5.71 -8.68
C ARG A 76 7.55 -5.33 -9.94
N ILE A 77 7.57 -4.05 -10.28
CA ILE A 77 8.12 -3.54 -11.54
C ILE A 77 9.15 -2.44 -11.26
N ASP A 78 10.32 -2.52 -11.90
CA ASP A 78 11.30 -1.44 -11.88
C ASP A 78 10.77 -0.22 -12.67
N PRO A 79 10.74 0.99 -12.09
CA PRO A 79 10.27 2.19 -12.78
C PRO A 79 11.13 2.59 -13.98
N ASN A 80 12.34 2.05 -14.12
CA ASN A 80 13.18 2.29 -15.30
C ASN A 80 12.73 1.50 -16.54
N LEU A 81 11.74 0.60 -16.44
CA LEU A 81 11.11 -0.10 -17.58
C LEU A 81 10.00 0.72 -18.21
N VAL A 82 10.06 2.05 -18.07
CA VAL A 82 8.99 2.99 -18.40
C VAL A 82 8.59 2.94 -19.88
N GLU A 83 9.54 2.63 -20.77
CA GLU A 83 9.30 2.50 -22.21
C GLU A 83 8.51 1.23 -22.57
N ASN A 84 8.32 0.30 -21.63
CA ASN A 84 7.63 -0.96 -21.85
C ASN A 84 6.41 -1.15 -20.93
N PHE A 85 5.96 -0.10 -20.25
CA PHE A 85 4.82 -0.16 -19.33
C PHE A 85 3.52 -0.62 -20.00
N ASP A 86 3.38 -0.41 -21.30
CA ASP A 86 2.28 -0.88 -22.13
C ASP A 86 2.25 -2.40 -22.30
N ARG A 87 3.35 -3.12 -22.02
CA ARG A 87 3.45 -4.58 -22.19
C ARG A 87 3.01 -5.37 -20.95
N PHE A 88 2.65 -4.69 -19.86
CA PHE A 88 2.19 -5.32 -18.62
C PHE A 88 0.67 -5.36 -18.54
N HIS A 89 0.09 -6.55 -18.70
CA HIS A 89 -1.37 -6.78 -18.70
C HIS A 89 -1.83 -7.78 -17.63
N GLN A 90 -0.97 -8.07 -16.67
CA GLN A 90 -1.21 -9.13 -15.69
C GLN A 90 -2.25 -8.70 -14.65
N GLU A 91 -2.90 -9.69 -14.05
CA GLU A 91 -3.73 -9.50 -12.86
C GLU A 91 -2.94 -9.87 -11.61
N CYS A 92 -2.96 -8.98 -10.60
CA CYS A 92 -2.33 -9.23 -9.32
C CYS A 92 -3.17 -8.72 -8.15
N THR A 93 -2.79 -9.08 -6.93
CA THR A 93 -3.43 -8.54 -5.74
C THR A 93 -2.83 -7.21 -5.33
N VAL A 94 -1.51 -7.07 -5.48
CA VAL A 94 -0.73 -5.88 -5.14
C VAL A 94 0.21 -5.55 -6.29
N LEU A 95 0.25 -4.28 -6.68
CA LEU A 95 1.25 -3.74 -7.60
C LEU A 95 2.26 -2.91 -6.80
N SER A 96 3.55 -3.17 -6.98
CA SER A 96 4.64 -2.39 -6.38
C SER A 96 5.54 -1.87 -7.49
N ILE A 97 5.79 -0.57 -7.53
CA ILE A 97 6.62 0.08 -8.56
C ILE A 97 7.82 0.69 -7.85
N GLY A 98 9.02 0.20 -8.15
CA GLY A 98 10.25 0.58 -7.45
C GLY A 98 10.68 -0.45 -6.41
N ALA A 99 11.93 -0.35 -5.99
CA ALA A 99 12.56 -1.41 -5.20
C ALA A 99 12.16 -1.36 -3.73
N HIS A 100 12.40 -2.48 -3.05
CA HIS A 100 12.27 -2.57 -1.62
C HIS A 100 13.21 -1.54 -0.93
N PRO A 101 12.79 -0.87 0.16
CA PRO A 101 13.56 0.18 0.84
C PRO A 101 14.97 -0.19 1.28
N MET A 102 15.29 -1.47 1.42
CA MET A 102 16.62 -1.96 1.78
C MET A 102 17.59 -2.09 0.59
N GLU A 103 17.09 -1.99 -0.64
CA GLU A 103 17.83 -2.40 -1.84
C GLU A 103 18.32 -1.23 -2.69
N TYR A 104 17.98 0.02 -2.35
CA TYR A 104 18.26 1.15 -3.25
C TYR A 104 19.48 2.01 -2.90
N CYS A 105 20.36 2.15 -3.89
CA CYS A 105 21.42 3.14 -3.98
C CYS A 105 20.95 4.25 -4.92
N LYS A 106 20.84 5.50 -4.43
CA LYS A 106 20.16 6.65 -5.08
C LYS A 106 20.67 7.12 -6.46
N PHE A 107 21.66 6.45 -7.07
CA PHE A 107 22.54 7.12 -8.05
C PHE A 107 22.17 7.03 -9.54
N LYS A 108 21.11 6.33 -9.99
CA LYS A 108 20.77 6.26 -11.43
C LYS A 108 19.29 6.08 -11.82
N ALA A 109 18.34 6.40 -10.94
CA ALA A 109 16.93 6.24 -11.31
C ALA A 109 16.53 7.26 -12.39
N GLU A 110 15.89 6.79 -13.46
CA GLU A 110 15.29 7.65 -14.47
C GLU A 110 14.01 8.27 -13.90
N THR A 111 13.60 9.41 -14.48
CA THR A 111 12.34 10.04 -14.10
C THR A 111 11.23 9.34 -14.87
N CYS A 112 10.29 8.71 -14.18
CA CYS A 112 9.10 8.14 -14.81
C CYS A 112 8.10 9.28 -15.11
N PRO A 113 7.75 9.56 -16.38
CA PRO A 113 6.69 10.50 -16.70
C PRO A 113 5.34 10.03 -16.17
N THR A 114 4.48 10.98 -15.81
CA THR A 114 3.13 10.71 -15.29
C THR A 114 2.29 9.91 -16.28
N GLU A 115 2.35 10.26 -17.56
CA GLU A 115 1.57 9.63 -18.62
C GLU A 115 1.93 8.15 -18.77
N GLN A 116 3.22 7.82 -18.64
CA GLN A 116 3.69 6.45 -18.72
C GLN A 116 3.28 5.66 -17.48
N LEU A 117 3.44 6.24 -16.28
CA LEU A 117 2.94 5.60 -15.06
C LEU A 117 1.45 5.28 -15.16
N ASP A 118 0.67 6.20 -15.72
CA ASP A 118 -0.76 5.99 -15.94
C ASP A 118 -1.04 4.87 -16.95
N VAL A 119 -0.22 4.71 -18.00
CA VAL A 119 -0.30 3.55 -18.92
C VAL A 119 -0.16 2.24 -18.14
N LEU A 120 0.85 2.12 -17.27
CA LEU A 120 1.04 0.93 -16.45
C LEU A 120 -0.15 0.68 -15.51
N LEU A 121 -0.54 1.72 -14.77
CA LEU A 121 -1.65 1.63 -13.80
C LEU A 121 -2.96 1.25 -14.48
N ASN A 122 -3.19 1.68 -15.72
CA ASN A 122 -4.38 1.31 -16.49
C ASN A 122 -4.31 -0.11 -17.03
N SER A 123 -3.12 -0.57 -17.42
CA SER A 123 -2.90 -1.87 -18.07
C SER A 123 -2.89 -3.04 -17.08
N VAL A 124 -2.39 -2.84 -15.85
CA VAL A 124 -2.38 -3.86 -14.80
C VAL A 124 -3.70 -3.87 -14.01
N ASN A 125 -4.24 -5.07 -13.76
CA ASN A 125 -5.42 -5.26 -12.92
C ASN A 125 -5.01 -5.64 -11.48
N PHE A 126 -4.76 -4.64 -10.62
CA PHE A 126 -4.46 -4.87 -9.20
C PHE A 126 -5.70 -4.62 -8.32
N ARG A 127 -5.90 -5.48 -7.31
CA ARG A 127 -7.18 -5.52 -6.57
C ARG A 127 -7.15 -4.91 -5.16
N LYS A 128 -6.02 -4.93 -4.46
CA LYS A 128 -5.96 -4.50 -3.04
C LYS A 128 -4.93 -3.42 -2.74
N GLY A 129 -3.72 -3.54 -3.27
CA GLY A 129 -2.60 -2.72 -2.84
C GLY A 129 -1.86 -2.05 -3.98
N LEU A 130 -1.39 -0.83 -3.73
CA LEU A 130 -0.42 -0.15 -4.58
C LEU A 130 0.70 0.43 -3.72
N ALA A 131 1.94 0.13 -4.12
CA ALA A 131 3.13 0.75 -3.56
C ALA A 131 3.91 1.49 -4.65
N LEU A 132 4.05 2.80 -4.48
CA LEU A 132 4.90 3.66 -5.29
C LEU A 132 6.21 3.88 -4.53
N ASN A 133 7.15 2.96 -4.72
CA ASN A 133 8.44 2.87 -4.04
C ASN A 133 9.60 3.50 -4.84
N GLY A 134 9.28 4.46 -5.72
CA GLY A 134 10.29 5.13 -6.54
C GLY A 134 11.35 5.85 -5.69
N PRO A 135 12.64 5.75 -6.04
CA PRO A 135 13.68 6.61 -5.48
C PRO A 135 13.45 8.09 -5.85
N LYS A 136 12.83 8.32 -7.01
CA LYS A 136 12.29 9.60 -7.47
C LYS A 136 10.76 9.59 -7.29
N PRO A 137 10.13 10.79 -7.23
CA PRO A 137 8.67 10.88 -7.20
C PRO A 137 8.02 10.12 -8.35
N LEU A 138 7.08 9.23 -8.03
CA LEU A 138 6.18 8.60 -9.00
C LEU A 138 4.85 9.37 -8.93
N VAL A 139 4.72 10.39 -9.77
CA VAL A 139 3.60 11.33 -9.76
C VAL A 139 2.45 10.77 -10.60
N THR A 140 1.23 10.77 -10.06
CA THR A 140 0.03 10.32 -10.78
C THR A 140 -1.24 10.87 -10.14
N GLU A 141 -2.27 11.11 -10.96
CA GLU A 141 -3.66 11.31 -10.52
C GLU A 141 -4.59 10.20 -11.05
N ASN A 142 -4.03 9.04 -11.39
CA ASN A 142 -4.82 7.90 -11.87
C ASN A 142 -5.89 7.53 -10.84
N LYS A 143 -7.15 7.39 -11.30
CA LYS A 143 -8.30 7.18 -10.42
C LYS A 143 -8.18 5.93 -9.55
N LYS A 144 -7.44 4.90 -10.00
CA LYS A 144 -7.26 3.66 -9.24
C LYS A 144 -6.58 3.90 -7.89
N ILE A 145 -5.67 4.87 -7.77
CA ILE A 145 -4.90 5.08 -6.53
C ILE A 145 -5.78 5.53 -5.36
N PHE A 146 -6.89 6.23 -5.65
CA PHE A 146 -7.77 6.79 -4.62
C PHE A 146 -8.72 5.77 -4.01
N ASN A 147 -8.95 4.61 -4.65
CA ASN A 147 -9.96 3.64 -4.23
C ASN A 147 -9.44 2.21 -4.27
N ILE A 148 -8.40 1.95 -3.48
CA ILE A 148 -7.86 0.62 -3.17
C ILE A 148 -7.69 0.49 -1.65
N ASP A 149 -7.63 -0.73 -1.15
CA ASP A 149 -7.55 -0.98 0.30
C ASP A 149 -6.33 -0.29 0.91
N TRP A 150 -5.14 -0.48 0.35
CA TRP A 150 -3.94 0.16 0.89
C TRP A 150 -3.04 0.81 -0.15
N LEU A 151 -2.47 1.95 0.23
CA LEU A 151 -1.65 2.81 -0.62
C LEU A 151 -0.37 3.23 0.10
N LEU A 152 0.77 2.89 -0.47
CA LEU A 152 2.10 3.37 -0.05
C LEU A 152 2.64 4.31 -1.11
N ILE A 153 3.05 5.51 -0.72
CA ILE A 153 3.80 6.41 -1.60
C ILE A 153 5.08 6.82 -0.88
N ARG A 154 6.23 6.43 -1.45
CA ARG A 154 7.54 6.96 -1.07
C ARG A 154 7.89 8.14 -1.95
N ASN A 155 8.70 9.05 -1.40
CA ASN A 155 9.04 10.32 -2.04
C ASN A 155 7.78 11.12 -2.43
N ALA A 156 6.85 11.22 -1.48
CA ALA A 156 5.55 11.89 -1.58
C ALA A 156 5.65 13.43 -1.56
N THR A 157 6.75 14.00 -2.06
CA THR A 157 7.02 15.45 -2.01
C THR A 157 6.05 16.28 -2.85
N TRP A 158 5.38 15.62 -3.82
CA TRP A 158 4.41 16.19 -4.73
C TRP A 158 2.96 16.15 -4.20
N ILE A 159 2.71 15.46 -3.08
CA ILE A 159 1.37 15.30 -2.53
C ILE A 159 0.91 16.60 -1.89
N THR A 160 -0.26 17.08 -2.28
CA THR A 160 -0.90 18.30 -1.72
C THR A 160 -1.99 17.94 -0.70
N PRO A 161 -2.44 18.91 0.12
CA PRO A 161 -3.57 18.70 1.03
C PRO A 161 -4.85 18.26 0.29
N GLU A 162 -5.12 18.80 -0.90
CA GLU A 162 -6.26 18.44 -1.74
C GLU A 162 -6.16 16.98 -2.21
N PHE A 163 -4.97 16.53 -2.58
CA PHE A 163 -4.75 15.13 -2.95
C PHE A 163 -5.08 14.20 -1.78
N VAL A 164 -4.60 14.50 -0.58
CA VAL A 164 -4.87 13.68 0.62
C VAL A 164 -6.37 13.59 0.91
N ARG A 165 -7.12 14.68 0.72
CA ARG A 165 -8.59 14.70 0.90
C ARG A 165 -9.36 13.87 -0.15
N LYS A 166 -8.77 13.60 -1.33
CA LYS A 166 -9.39 12.73 -2.35
C LYS A 166 -9.29 11.23 -2.00
N LEU A 167 -8.37 10.84 -1.12
CA LEU A 167 -8.11 9.43 -0.79
C LEU A 167 -9.33 8.75 -0.14
N LYS A 168 -9.78 7.64 -0.73
CA LYS A 168 -10.84 6.76 -0.22
C LYS A 168 -10.31 5.40 0.25
N ASN A 169 -9.00 5.30 0.42
CA ASN A 169 -8.30 4.08 0.84
C ASN A 169 -8.57 3.75 2.32
N LYS A 170 -8.43 2.47 2.67
CA LYS A 170 -8.54 1.99 4.06
C LYS A 170 -7.27 2.24 4.85
N ILE A 171 -6.10 2.04 4.25
CA ILE A 171 -4.79 2.23 4.89
C ILE A 171 -3.87 3.02 3.98
N VAL A 172 -3.28 4.11 4.48
CA VAL A 172 -2.41 4.98 3.69
C VAL A 172 -1.09 5.21 4.43
N TYR A 173 0.03 5.13 3.70
CA TYR A 173 1.32 5.56 4.22
C TYR A 173 2.05 6.43 3.20
N LEU A 174 2.32 7.67 3.59
CA LEU A 174 3.02 8.65 2.77
C LEU A 174 4.37 8.96 3.41
N MET A 175 5.45 8.74 2.67
CA MET A 175 6.83 8.96 3.11
C MET A 175 7.53 9.98 2.22
N GLY A 176 8.29 10.90 2.83
CA GLY A 176 8.84 12.06 2.14
C GLY A 176 7.77 13.12 1.92
N THR A 177 6.96 13.38 2.95
CA THR A 177 5.85 14.35 2.91
C THR A 177 6.31 15.76 3.24
N GLU A 178 7.50 16.17 2.82
CA GLU A 178 8.06 17.49 3.16
C GLU A 178 7.25 18.66 2.59
N GLY A 179 6.43 18.42 1.56
CA GLY A 179 5.49 19.39 1.02
C GLY A 179 4.26 19.64 1.91
N LEU A 180 3.99 18.79 2.90
CA LEU A 180 2.88 18.93 3.84
C LEU A 180 3.37 19.53 5.16
N THR A 181 2.82 20.67 5.53
CA THR A 181 3.11 21.40 6.77
C THR A 181 2.28 20.87 7.95
N GLU A 182 2.66 21.25 9.17
CA GLU A 182 1.85 20.98 10.36
C GLU A 182 0.44 21.56 10.26
N LYS A 183 0.31 22.74 9.63
CA LYS A 183 -0.98 23.37 9.37
C LYS A 183 -1.83 22.49 8.46
N ASP A 184 -1.26 21.93 7.39
CA ASP A 184 -1.99 21.06 6.47
C ASP A 184 -2.50 19.79 7.16
N ILE A 185 -1.66 19.17 8.00
CA ILE A 185 -2.05 17.99 8.78
C ILE A 185 -3.11 18.35 9.84
N ASN A 186 -2.99 19.51 10.49
CA ASN A 186 -3.99 19.99 11.45
C ASN A 186 -5.34 20.25 10.77
N GLU A 187 -5.36 20.87 9.60
CA GLU A 187 -6.58 21.07 8.80
C GLU A 187 -7.20 19.74 8.39
N TYR A 188 -6.39 18.77 7.95
CA TYR A 188 -6.86 17.42 7.67
C TYR A 188 -7.50 16.76 8.90
N LEU A 189 -6.91 16.90 10.09
CA LEU A 189 -7.48 16.39 11.34
C LEU A 189 -8.80 17.08 11.73
N LYS A 190 -8.94 18.38 11.48
CA LYS A 190 -10.19 19.13 11.68
C LYS A 190 -11.27 18.72 10.69
N ASP A 191 -10.90 18.48 9.43
CA ASP A 191 -11.80 17.94 8.43
C ASP A 191 -12.24 16.51 8.78
N LEU A 192 -11.36 15.70 9.39
CA LEU A 192 -11.73 14.40 9.96
C LEU A 192 -12.71 14.58 11.13
N LYS A 193 -12.43 15.48 12.08
CA LYS A 193 -13.26 15.76 13.27
C LYS A 193 -14.69 16.18 12.88
N THR A 194 -14.81 17.01 11.85
CA THR A 194 -16.11 17.53 11.37
C THR A 194 -16.81 16.62 10.35
N GLY A 195 -16.19 15.50 9.98
CA GLY A 195 -16.74 14.58 8.99
C GLY A 195 -16.73 15.11 7.54
N LYS A 196 -15.98 16.17 7.25
CA LYS A 196 -15.79 16.70 5.88
C LYS A 196 -15.03 15.74 4.97
N ILE A 197 -14.14 14.93 5.54
CA ILE A 197 -13.48 13.85 4.79
C ILE A 197 -14.45 12.69 4.66
N ASP A 198 -14.96 12.53 3.44
CA ASP A 198 -15.88 11.46 3.06
C ASP A 198 -15.14 10.13 2.80
N ASN A 199 -14.28 9.69 3.72
CA ASN A 199 -13.65 8.38 3.65
C ASN A 199 -14.06 7.55 4.86
N ARG A 200 -15.13 6.78 4.71
CA ARG A 200 -15.66 5.90 5.77
C ARG A 200 -14.80 4.66 6.00
N ASN A 201 -14.09 4.23 4.96
CA ASN A 201 -13.24 3.04 4.98
C ASN A 201 -11.89 3.30 5.65
N LEU A 202 -11.49 4.57 5.81
CA LEU A 202 -10.20 4.93 6.40
C LEU A 202 -10.07 4.37 7.82
N GLN A 203 -9.00 3.62 8.04
CA GLN A 203 -8.62 3.06 9.33
C GLN A 203 -7.29 3.62 9.81
N VAL A 204 -6.30 3.75 8.91
CA VAL A 204 -4.98 4.26 9.26
C VAL A 204 -4.45 5.16 8.16
N ILE A 205 -3.90 6.32 8.53
CA ILE A 205 -3.07 7.14 7.64
C ILE A 205 -1.80 7.60 8.35
N GLY A 206 -0.66 7.51 7.69
CA GLY A 206 0.63 7.97 8.20
C GLY A 206 1.30 8.98 7.28
N PHE A 207 1.84 10.05 7.87
CA PHE A 207 2.65 11.07 7.21
C PHE A 207 4.06 11.03 7.79
N ASN A 208 5.07 10.72 6.98
CA ASN A 208 6.46 10.61 7.40
C ASN A 208 7.33 11.61 6.63
N THR A 209 8.06 12.48 7.35
CA THR A 209 8.91 13.52 6.75
C THR A 209 10.15 13.01 6.02
N GLY A 210 10.47 11.72 6.08
CA GLY A 210 11.66 11.13 5.47
C GLY A 210 12.94 11.35 6.28
N PHE A 211 14.05 10.77 5.81
CA PHE A 211 15.35 10.86 6.49
C PHE A 211 15.99 12.26 6.37
N GLY A 212 16.64 12.74 7.43
CA GLY A 212 17.40 14.02 7.42
C GLY A 212 16.57 15.30 7.65
N ARG A 213 15.25 15.18 7.80
CA ARG A 213 14.31 16.31 8.04
C ARG A 213 13.92 16.55 9.51
N PRO A 214 13.36 17.70 9.87
CA PRO A 214 12.74 17.91 11.17
C PRO A 214 11.55 16.96 11.40
N ARG A 215 11.19 16.78 12.68
CA ARG A 215 9.97 16.09 13.08
C ARG A 215 8.82 17.09 13.01
N TYR A 216 7.60 16.62 12.76
CA TYR A 216 6.41 17.45 12.87
C TYR A 216 6.28 18.05 14.28
N ASP A 217 5.95 19.34 14.35
CA ASP A 217 5.60 20.00 15.60
C ASP A 217 4.25 19.47 16.10
N ARG A 218 4.29 18.78 17.25
CA ARG A 218 3.13 18.16 17.86
C ARG A 218 2.06 19.18 18.27
N GLU A 219 2.45 20.33 18.82
CA GLU A 219 1.50 21.32 19.33
C GLU A 219 0.74 21.95 18.18
N GLN A 220 1.44 22.25 17.08
CA GLN A 220 0.83 22.78 15.85
C GLN A 220 -0.11 21.78 15.19
N VAL A 221 0.31 20.51 15.07
CA VAL A 221 -0.53 19.45 14.48
C VAL A 221 -1.81 19.24 15.29
N LEU A 222 -1.76 19.34 16.64
CA LEU A 222 -2.90 19.07 17.51
C LEU A 222 -3.76 20.30 17.87
N ALA A 223 -3.36 21.50 17.43
CA ALA A 223 -3.99 22.75 17.81
C ALA A 223 -5.51 22.76 17.52
N GLY A 224 -6.31 23.01 18.58
CA GLY A 224 -7.77 23.13 18.48
C GLY A 224 -8.54 21.82 18.29
N LEU A 225 -7.92 20.65 18.59
CA LEU A 225 -8.59 19.35 18.52
C LEU A 225 -9.18 18.87 19.87
N ASP A 226 -8.81 19.53 20.98
CA ASP A 226 -9.19 19.17 22.36
C ASP A 226 -8.79 17.73 22.72
N THR A 227 -7.52 17.41 22.53
CA THR A 227 -7.03 16.04 22.69
C THR A 227 -6.81 15.63 24.13
N VAL A 228 -7.09 14.37 24.45
CA VAL A 228 -6.70 13.70 25.70
C VAL A 228 -5.58 12.69 25.44
N ILE A 229 -4.74 12.44 26.44
CA ILE A 229 -3.66 11.47 26.29
C ILE A 229 -4.22 10.05 26.40
N GLY A 230 -3.95 9.22 25.39
CA GLY A 230 -4.16 7.77 25.44
C GLY A 230 -2.83 7.04 25.60
N VAL A 231 -2.81 5.95 26.36
CA VAL A 231 -1.61 5.14 26.64
C VAL A 231 -1.90 3.66 26.48
N ASP A 232 -0.88 2.89 26.07
CA ASP A 232 -0.89 1.42 25.93
C ASP A 232 -2.16 0.87 25.24
N GLN A 233 -2.54 1.47 24.12
CA GLN A 233 -3.70 1.05 23.34
C GLN A 233 -3.33 -0.04 22.34
N ILE A 234 -4.30 -0.89 22.01
CA ILE A 234 -4.17 -1.91 20.96
C ILE A 234 -5.19 -1.58 19.87
N TYR A 235 -4.69 -1.24 18.70
CA TYR A 235 -5.52 -0.97 17.53
C TYR A 235 -5.52 -2.18 16.60
N LYS A 236 -6.70 -2.55 16.10
CA LYS A 236 -6.88 -3.69 15.20
C LYS A 236 -7.34 -3.21 13.84
N VAL A 237 -6.58 -3.53 12.81
CA VAL A 237 -7.03 -3.31 11.43
C VAL A 237 -8.07 -4.38 11.10
N ALA A 238 -9.26 -3.97 10.67
CA ALA A 238 -10.27 -4.95 10.25
C ALA A 238 -9.78 -5.69 9.00
N ASP A 239 -10.07 -6.98 8.86
CA ASP A 239 -9.65 -7.81 7.70
C ASP A 239 -8.17 -7.62 7.32
N TYR A 240 -7.30 -7.70 8.33
CA TYR A 240 -5.87 -7.43 8.18
C TYR A 240 -5.25 -8.22 7.03
N ASP A 241 -4.59 -7.51 6.13
CA ASP A 241 -3.90 -8.08 4.98
C ASP A 241 -2.40 -8.19 5.24
N LYS A 242 -1.91 -9.39 5.55
CA LYS A 242 -0.48 -9.64 5.85
C LYS A 242 0.46 -9.20 4.74
N ARG A 243 -0.03 -9.05 3.50
CA ARG A 243 0.74 -8.50 2.37
C ARG A 243 1.24 -7.08 2.62
N ILE A 244 0.66 -6.36 3.58
CA ILE A 244 1.12 -5.02 3.97
C ILE A 244 2.46 -5.04 4.72
N GLU A 245 2.85 -6.18 5.31
CA GLU A 245 4.09 -6.33 6.07
C GLU A 245 5.34 -6.27 5.17
N SER A 246 5.24 -6.79 3.94
CA SER A 246 6.36 -6.81 2.97
C SER A 246 6.77 -5.43 2.47
N GLU A 247 5.95 -4.41 2.72
CA GLU A 247 6.20 -3.03 2.29
C GLU A 247 6.70 -2.12 3.45
N LEU A 248 6.90 -2.68 4.65
CA LEU A 248 7.26 -1.95 5.88
C LEU A 248 6.30 -0.78 6.16
N PHE A 249 5.03 -1.01 5.86
CA PHE A 249 3.97 -0.03 5.74
C PHE A 249 3.42 0.42 7.10
N LEU A 250 3.19 -0.55 7.97
CA LEU A 250 2.72 -0.35 9.34
C LEU A 250 3.93 -0.43 10.27
N GLY A 251 3.83 0.16 11.47
CA GLY A 251 4.86 -0.03 12.50
C GLY A 251 4.99 -1.51 12.91
N VAL A 252 5.65 -1.77 14.04
CA VAL A 252 5.71 -3.13 14.59
C VAL A 252 4.27 -3.63 14.85
N THR A 253 3.85 -4.62 14.08
CA THR A 253 2.52 -5.27 14.17
C THR A 253 2.70 -6.66 14.76
N SER A 254 1.70 -7.13 15.52
CA SER A 254 1.62 -8.54 15.89
C SER A 254 1.33 -9.39 14.64
N HIS A 255 1.51 -10.71 14.73
CA HIS A 255 1.19 -11.63 13.63
C HIS A 255 -0.29 -11.60 13.18
N ASN A 256 -1.17 -11.01 14.00
CA ASN A 256 -2.59 -10.84 13.73
C ASN A 256 -2.94 -9.42 13.27
N GLY A 257 -1.94 -8.57 13.02
CA GLY A 257 -2.13 -7.18 12.61
C GLY A 257 -2.46 -6.21 13.76
N ASP A 258 -2.26 -6.62 15.02
CA ASP A 258 -2.46 -5.71 16.15
C ASP A 258 -1.34 -4.67 16.19
N ILE A 259 -1.71 -3.41 16.30
CA ILE A 259 -0.78 -2.28 16.41
C ILE A 259 -0.78 -1.80 17.86
N LYS A 260 0.36 -1.92 18.53
CA LYS A 260 0.55 -1.33 19.86
C LYS A 260 0.81 0.17 19.72
N ILE A 261 -0.03 0.98 20.34
CA ILE A 261 0.09 2.43 20.43
C ILE A 261 0.47 2.79 21.86
N SER A 262 1.77 3.00 22.10
CA SER A 262 2.28 3.27 23.45
C SER A 262 1.77 4.60 24.00
N ARG A 263 1.65 5.62 23.14
CA ARG A 263 1.14 6.94 23.50
C ARG A 263 0.50 7.62 22.29
N SER A 264 -0.71 8.12 22.45
CA SER A 264 -1.42 8.91 21.45
C SER A 264 -2.13 10.10 22.07
N PHE A 265 -2.65 10.95 21.20
CA PHE A 265 -3.49 12.09 21.50
C PHE A 265 -4.84 11.84 20.84
N ASP A 266 -5.83 11.58 21.67
CA ASP A 266 -7.12 11.11 21.25
C ASP A 266 -8.11 12.27 21.23
N PHE A 267 -8.92 12.35 20.18
CA PHE A 267 -10.08 13.23 20.13
C PHE A 267 -11.27 12.48 19.52
N THR A 268 -12.45 13.07 19.61
CA THR A 268 -13.69 12.46 19.12
C THR A 268 -14.18 13.23 17.92
N ARG A 269 -14.49 12.51 16.83
CA ARG A 269 -15.21 13.03 15.67
C ARG A 269 -16.66 13.36 16.06
N ASP A 270 -17.30 14.26 15.35
CA ASP A 270 -18.67 14.71 15.63
C ASP A 270 -19.71 13.57 15.64
N ASP A 271 -19.43 12.46 14.97
CA ASP A 271 -20.27 11.25 14.98
C ASP A 271 -19.96 10.26 16.12
N GLY A 272 -19.14 10.67 17.09
CA GLY A 272 -18.70 9.86 18.22
C GLY A 272 -17.57 8.87 17.92
N THR A 273 -17.02 8.86 16.69
CA THR A 273 -15.88 7.98 16.37
C THR A 273 -14.61 8.51 17.02
N LYS A 274 -13.92 7.67 17.78
CA LYS A 274 -12.62 8.01 18.36
C LYS A 274 -11.56 8.10 17.25
N ILE A 275 -10.68 9.08 17.36
CA ILE A 275 -9.48 9.25 16.54
C ILE A 275 -8.28 9.31 17.47
N SER A 276 -7.22 8.56 17.16
CA SER A 276 -5.96 8.59 17.91
C SER A 276 -4.82 9.07 17.02
N VAL A 277 -4.09 10.09 17.48
CA VAL A 277 -2.91 10.62 16.78
C VAL A 277 -1.65 10.21 17.53
N GLU A 278 -0.80 9.42 16.89
CA GLU A 278 0.48 8.97 17.43
C GLU A 278 1.64 9.69 16.72
N PHE A 279 2.61 10.13 17.50
CA PHE A 279 3.84 10.74 17.00
C PHE A 279 5.00 9.76 17.22
N MET A 280 5.44 9.10 16.15
CA MET A 280 6.57 8.16 16.20
C MET A 280 7.75 8.71 15.40
N TYR A 281 8.77 9.20 16.09
CA TYR A 281 9.99 9.74 15.49
C TYR A 281 9.69 10.83 14.43
N ARG A 282 9.58 10.48 13.16
CA ARG A 282 9.32 11.38 12.02
C ARG A 282 7.92 11.18 11.40
N THR A 283 7.11 10.33 12.00
CA THR A 283 5.78 9.96 11.51
C THR A 283 4.71 10.54 12.42
N VAL A 284 3.72 11.21 11.84
CA VAL A 284 2.38 11.39 12.44
C VAL A 284 1.50 10.28 11.89
N ARG A 285 0.96 9.44 12.76
CA ARG A 285 0.05 8.36 12.38
C ARG A 285 -1.30 8.57 13.04
N ILE A 286 -2.35 8.46 12.25
CA ILE A 286 -3.72 8.69 12.65
C ILE A 286 -4.45 7.36 12.54
N TYR A 287 -5.13 6.98 13.62
CA TYR A 287 -5.93 5.77 13.73
C TYR A 287 -7.40 6.15 13.92
N ILE A 288 -8.28 5.56 13.11
CA ILE A 288 -9.72 5.79 13.13
C ILE A 288 -10.40 4.55 13.72
N TRP A 289 -11.12 4.71 14.82
CA TRP A 289 -11.73 3.60 15.56
C TRP A 289 -13.17 3.34 15.07
N ASN A 290 -13.33 2.93 13.82
CA ASN A 290 -14.61 2.71 13.12
C ASN A 290 -14.95 1.24 12.86
N GLN A 291 -14.14 0.29 13.30
CA GLN A 291 -14.26 -1.14 12.99
C GLN A 291 -15.58 -1.74 13.50
N ASP A 292 -16.01 -1.35 14.71
CA ASP A 292 -17.23 -1.91 15.32
C ASP A 292 -18.50 -1.41 14.62
N LYS A 293 -18.49 -0.16 14.14
CA LYS A 293 -19.63 0.45 13.44
C LYS A 293 -19.88 -0.17 12.06
N GLU A 294 -18.85 -0.67 11.39
CA GLU A 294 -19.02 -1.38 10.10
C GLU A 294 -19.55 -2.81 10.31
N GLN A 295 -19.04 -3.53 11.31
CA GLN A 295 -19.54 -4.87 11.64
C GLN A 295 -21.00 -4.85 12.09
N GLU A 296 -21.42 -3.83 12.85
CA GLU A 296 -22.82 -3.67 13.25
C GLU A 296 -23.74 -3.35 12.05
N LYS A 297 -23.28 -2.54 11.10
CA LYS A 297 -24.04 -2.23 9.87
C LYS A 297 -24.18 -3.46 8.96
N GLU A 298 -23.13 -4.25 8.78
CA GLU A 298 -23.19 -5.50 8.01
C GLU A 298 -24.10 -6.54 8.68
N LYS A 299 -24.09 -6.63 10.01
CA LYS A 299 -25.02 -7.50 10.76
C LYS A 299 -26.46 -7.00 10.65
N ALA A 300 -26.69 -5.69 10.62
CA ALA A 300 -28.02 -5.10 10.46
C ALA A 300 -28.60 -5.28 9.04
N THR A 301 -27.77 -5.20 8.00
CA THR A 301 -28.20 -5.47 6.62
C THR A 301 -28.45 -6.96 6.37
N LYS A 302 -27.65 -7.86 6.96
CA LYS A 302 -27.93 -9.31 6.92
C LYS A 302 -29.21 -9.70 7.65
N LYS A 303 -29.60 -8.98 8.72
CA LYS A 303 -30.89 -9.21 9.42
C LYS A 303 -32.13 -8.68 8.69
N ARG A 304 -31.97 -7.86 7.64
CA ARG A 304 -33.08 -7.33 6.82
C ARG A 304 -33.37 -8.15 5.55
N GLY A 305 -32.65 -9.25 5.32
CA GLY A 305 -33.05 -10.28 4.37
C GLY A 305 -34.25 -11.06 4.91
N HIS A 306 -35.44 -10.69 4.42
CA HIS A 306 -36.76 -11.14 4.85
C HIS A 306 -36.90 -12.63 5.15
N ALA A 307 -37.40 -12.94 6.35
CA ALA A 307 -38.29 -14.07 6.56
C ALA A 307 -39.72 -13.66 6.16
N LYS A 308 -40.37 -14.56 5.40
CA LYS A 308 -41.80 -14.73 5.11
C LYS A 308 -42.31 -14.38 3.71
N ASP A 309 -43.09 -15.37 3.25
CA ASP A 309 -44.10 -15.41 2.19
C ASP A 309 -43.57 -15.79 0.80
N THR A 310 -44.02 -16.86 0.11
CA THR A 310 -45.29 -17.61 0.20
C THR A 310 -45.21 -18.94 -0.57
N ASN A 311 -45.90 -19.96 -0.04
CA ASN A 311 -46.66 -20.98 -0.78
C ASN A 311 -45.99 -21.72 -1.97
N GLY A 312 -45.25 -22.78 -1.66
CA GLY A 312 -45.11 -23.90 -2.61
C GLY A 312 -46.42 -24.70 -2.67
N PRO A 313 -46.94 -25.07 -3.85
CA PRO A 313 -48.21 -25.77 -3.97
C PRO A 313 -48.11 -27.18 -3.37
N ALA A 314 -49.12 -27.54 -2.59
CA ALA A 314 -49.36 -28.89 -2.13
C ALA A 314 -49.83 -29.80 -3.27
N ALA A 315 -49.50 -31.09 -3.12
CA ALA A 315 -49.99 -32.27 -3.84
C ALA A 315 -49.27 -32.68 -5.14
N LYS A 316 -48.58 -33.83 -5.07
CA LYS A 316 -49.16 -35.12 -5.48
C LYS A 316 -48.53 -36.28 -4.68
N LYS A 317 -49.38 -37.00 -3.95
CA LYS A 317 -49.15 -38.41 -3.60
C LYS A 317 -49.25 -39.22 -4.90
N SER A 318 -48.29 -40.09 -5.15
CA SER A 318 -48.49 -41.28 -5.97
C SER A 318 -47.72 -42.44 -5.35
N CYS A 319 -48.44 -43.54 -5.22
CA CYS A 319 -48.10 -44.79 -4.56
C CYS A 319 -46.86 -45.48 -5.13
N LEU A 320 -46.13 -46.20 -4.28
CA LEU A 320 -46.06 -47.67 -4.30
C LEU A 320 -45.86 -48.17 -2.86
#